data_AF-A0A6J5ZLT4-F1
#
_entry.id   AF-A0A6J5ZLT4-F1
#
_cell.length_a   1.000
_cell.length_b   1.000
_cell.length_c   1.000
_cell.angle_alpha   90.00
_cell.angle_beta   90.00
_cell.angle_gamma   90.00
#
_symmetry.space_group_name_H-M   'P 1'
#
loop_
_entity.id
_entity.type
_entity.pdbx_description
1 polymer ?
#
loop_
_entity_poly.entity_id
_entity_poly.type
_entity_poly.pdbx_seq_one_letter_code
_entity_poly.pdbx_strand_id
1 'polypeptide(L)'
;MVGTISASHAPSPGEADDEFVKAFKKINDEFNKGPAAGKVWDNNVLQGMNIGYLTTAALQGAGKNLTRPGIIKFIENNASKLTSAGLSPLGYSAKTHEAFTGFWIGKYDATSVLKPIDGTRKMWTTDSAKGLVTELKYTRPAIAADALPKVG
;
A
#
# COMPACT_ATOMS: atom_id res chain seq x y z
N MET A 1 -0.65 7.66 21.43
CA MET A 1 0.31 8.25 20.46
C MET A 1 -0.17 9.61 19.93
N VAL A 2 -1.03 10.34 20.64
CA VAL A 2 -1.57 11.62 20.16
C VAL A 2 -0.43 12.61 19.93
N GLY A 3 -0.45 13.28 18.78
CA GLY A 3 0.57 14.27 18.43
C GLY A 3 1.86 13.70 17.85
N THR A 4 2.06 12.37 17.87
CA THR A 4 3.20 11.74 17.20
C THR A 4 3.13 11.98 15.69
N ILE A 5 4.24 12.45 15.11
CA ILE A 5 4.39 12.66 13.67
C ILE A 5 5.03 11.41 13.05
N SER A 6 4.52 11.00 11.89
CA SER A 6 5.03 9.84 11.16
C SER A 6 4.91 10.04 9.65
N ALA A 7 5.70 9.28 8.89
CA ALA A 7 5.60 9.21 7.45
C ALA A 7 4.87 7.91 7.05
N SER A 8 4.00 7.97 6.05
CA SER A 8 3.29 6.80 5.53
C SER A 8 3.24 6.81 4.00
N HIS A 9 3.30 5.64 3.39
CA HIS A 9 3.01 5.45 1.97
C HIS A 9 1.56 5.00 1.73
N ALA A 10 0.84 4.58 2.77
CA ALA A 10 -0.50 4.03 2.71
C ALA A 10 -1.51 4.97 3.39
N PRO A 11 -2.83 4.84 3.13
CA PRO A 11 -3.86 5.45 3.96
C PRO A 11 -3.77 4.94 5.40
N SER A 12 -4.34 5.70 6.34
CA SER A 12 -4.49 5.23 7.71
C SER A 12 -5.66 4.24 7.81
N PRO A 13 -5.56 3.16 8.62
CA PRO A 13 -6.64 2.18 8.78
C PRO A 13 -7.99 2.76 9.22
N GLY A 14 -7.98 3.91 9.89
CA GLY A 14 -9.20 4.61 10.31
C GLY A 14 -9.88 5.44 9.22
N GLU A 15 -9.33 5.50 8.00
CA GLU A 15 -9.92 6.24 6.88
C GLU A 15 -10.95 5.38 6.14
N ALA A 16 -12.14 5.25 6.72
CA ALA A 16 -13.20 4.37 6.21
C ALA A 16 -13.71 4.70 4.79
N ASP A 17 -13.45 5.92 4.30
CA ASP A 17 -13.80 6.35 2.94
C ASP A 17 -12.73 5.98 1.90
N ASP A 18 -11.54 5.57 2.33
CA ASP A 18 -10.53 5.04 1.40
C ASP A 18 -10.99 3.67 0.86
N GLU A 19 -11.02 3.53 -0.46
CA GLU A 19 -11.56 2.36 -1.15
C GLU A 19 -10.82 1.05 -0.79
N PHE A 20 -9.50 1.10 -0.57
CA PHE A 20 -8.71 -0.08 -0.20
C PHE A 20 -8.92 -0.41 1.26
N VAL A 21 -8.94 0.59 2.14
CA VAL A 21 -9.27 0.40 3.57
C VAL A 21 -10.64 -0.24 3.70
N LYS A 22 -11.65 0.28 3.00
CA LYS A 22 -13.02 -0.25 3.01
C LYS A 22 -13.09 -1.69 2.49
N ALA A 23 -12.46 -1.97 1.35
CA ALA A 23 -12.47 -3.31 0.75
C ALA A 23 -11.71 -4.34 1.61
N PHE A 24 -10.51 -4.00 2.07
CA PHE A 24 -9.70 -4.89 2.90
C PHE A 24 -10.32 -5.11 4.27
N LYS A 25 -10.91 -4.07 4.89
CA LYS A 25 -11.65 -4.25 6.14
C LYS A 25 -12.83 -5.21 5.95
N LYS A 26 -13.59 -5.08 4.86
CA LYS A 26 -14.69 -6.02 4.54
C LYS A 26 -14.18 -7.45 4.43
N ILE A 27 -13.10 -7.68 3.67
CA ILE A 27 -12.48 -9.01 3.51
C ILE A 27 -11.99 -9.55 4.86
N ASN A 28 -11.32 -8.73 5.67
CA ASN A 28 -10.88 -9.13 7.01
C ASN A 28 -12.07 -9.51 7.89
N ASP A 29 -13.12 -8.69 7.92
CA ASP A 29 -14.31 -8.97 8.71
C ASP A 29 -15.01 -10.26 8.25
N GLU A 30 -14.96 -10.59 6.96
CA GLU A 30 -15.56 -11.79 6.37
C GLU A 30 -14.75 -13.06 6.65
N PHE A 31 -13.43 -13.04 6.45
CA PHE A 31 -12.62 -14.27 6.46
C PHE A 31 -11.79 -14.46 7.73
N ASN A 32 -11.44 -13.39 8.44
CA ASN A 32 -10.75 -13.49 9.72
C ASN A 32 -11.78 -13.82 10.81
N LYS A 33 -12.25 -15.08 10.87
CA LYS A 33 -13.31 -15.58 11.77
C LYS A 33 -12.84 -16.35 13.01
N GLY A 34 -11.53 -16.41 13.28
CA GLY A 34 -10.97 -17.04 14.50
C GLY A 34 -11.41 -16.40 15.84
N PRO A 35 -10.83 -16.78 16.98
CA PRO A 35 -11.12 -16.14 18.28
C PRO A 35 -10.95 -14.61 18.23
N ALA A 36 -11.80 -13.86 18.95
CA ALA A 36 -11.77 -12.40 18.94
C ALA A 36 -10.53 -11.80 19.62
N ALA A 37 -9.91 -12.53 20.54
CA ALA A 37 -8.68 -12.12 21.19
C ALA A 37 -7.57 -11.92 20.14
N GLY A 38 -7.11 -10.67 20.00
CA GLY A 38 -6.07 -10.29 19.03
C GLY A 38 -6.57 -9.90 17.65
N LYS A 39 -7.89 -9.90 17.38
CA LYS A 39 -8.41 -9.33 16.14
C LYS A 39 -8.58 -7.83 16.27
N VAL A 40 -7.68 -7.08 15.65
CA VAL A 40 -7.78 -5.63 15.56
C VAL A 40 -7.64 -5.24 14.10
N TRP A 41 -8.56 -4.42 13.60
CA TRP A 41 -8.33 -3.71 12.35
C TRP A 41 -7.33 -2.59 12.61
N ASP A 42 -6.06 -2.86 12.33
CA ASP A 42 -4.96 -1.92 12.56
C ASP A 42 -4.07 -1.78 11.31
N ASN A 43 -2.97 -1.04 11.48
CA ASN A 43 -2.05 -0.80 10.38
C ASN A 43 -1.30 -2.06 9.93
N ASN A 44 -1.05 -3.01 10.84
CA ASN A 44 -0.38 -4.25 10.49
C ASN A 44 -1.29 -5.13 9.63
N VAL A 45 -2.58 -5.19 9.98
CA VAL A 45 -3.57 -5.93 9.19
C VAL A 45 -3.74 -5.30 7.80
N LEU A 46 -3.92 -3.97 7.72
CA LEU A 46 -3.99 -3.26 6.44
C LEU A 46 -2.76 -3.54 5.55
N GLN A 47 -1.56 -3.48 6.12
CA GLN A 47 -0.32 -3.72 5.38
C GLN A 47 -0.15 -5.18 4.98
N GLY A 48 -0.47 -6.13 5.84
CA GLY A 48 -0.45 -7.56 5.53
C GLY A 48 -1.39 -7.91 4.37
N MET A 49 -2.60 -7.32 4.37
CA MET A 49 -3.55 -7.48 3.27
C MET A 49 -3.06 -6.84 1.97
N ASN A 50 -2.44 -5.66 2.03
CA ASN A 50 -1.82 -5.02 0.88
C ASN A 50 -0.69 -5.86 0.28
N ILE A 51 0.16 -6.46 1.11
CA ILE A 51 1.21 -7.39 0.69
C ILE A 51 0.60 -8.64 0.04
N GLY A 52 -0.48 -9.19 0.61
CA GLY A 52 -1.22 -10.30 0.03
C GLY A 52 -1.79 -9.95 -1.36
N TYR A 53 -2.43 -8.79 -1.48
CA TYR A 53 -2.98 -8.28 -2.74
C TYR A 53 -1.91 -8.14 -3.82
N LEU A 54 -0.77 -7.52 -3.49
CA LEU A 54 0.36 -7.36 -4.40
C LEU A 54 0.99 -8.70 -4.80
N THR A 55 1.12 -9.63 -3.85
CA THR A 55 1.63 -10.98 -4.12
C THR A 55 0.71 -11.71 -5.10
N THR A 56 -0.61 -11.64 -4.90
CA THR A 56 -1.59 -12.22 -5.83
C THR A 56 -1.48 -11.57 -7.22
N ALA A 57 -1.32 -10.26 -7.31
CA ALA A 57 -1.11 -9.56 -8.58
C ALA A 57 0.15 -10.06 -9.31
N ALA A 58 1.27 -10.20 -8.59
CA ALA A 58 2.52 -10.70 -9.14
C ALA A 58 2.40 -12.16 -9.63
N LEU A 59 1.70 -13.01 -8.89
CA LEU A 59 1.43 -14.40 -9.28
C LEU A 59 0.56 -14.47 -10.54
N GLN A 60 -0.51 -13.67 -10.61
CA GLN A 60 -1.37 -13.59 -11.80
C GLN A 60 -0.59 -13.13 -13.02
N GLY A 61 0.25 -12.09 -12.86
CA GLY A 61 1.01 -11.50 -13.96
C GLY A 61 2.17 -12.36 -14.46
N ALA A 62 2.79 -13.15 -13.57
CA ALA A 62 3.79 -14.15 -13.96
C ALA A 62 3.20 -15.32 -14.78
N GLY A 63 1.88 -15.54 -14.69
CA GLY A 63 1.15 -16.54 -15.46
C GLY A 63 1.26 -17.96 -14.89
N LYS A 64 0.75 -18.95 -15.64
CA LYS A 64 0.54 -20.32 -15.15
C LYS A 64 1.83 -21.10 -14.87
N ASN A 65 2.93 -20.78 -15.56
CA ASN A 65 4.21 -21.46 -15.40
C ASN A 65 5.03 -20.79 -14.29
N LEU A 66 4.53 -20.88 -13.06
CA LEU A 66 5.08 -20.17 -11.91
C LEU A 66 6.47 -20.69 -11.56
N THR A 67 7.46 -19.80 -11.64
CA THR A 67 8.81 -20.02 -11.14
C THR A 67 9.24 -18.80 -10.33
N ARG A 68 10.09 -19.01 -9.33
CA ARG A 68 10.65 -17.89 -8.55
C ARG A 68 11.34 -16.84 -9.45
N PRO A 69 12.18 -17.21 -10.44
CA PRO A 69 12.75 -16.23 -11.38
C PRO A 69 11.69 -15.52 -12.23
N GLY A 70 10.63 -16.22 -12.65
CA GLY A 70 9.53 -15.62 -13.41
C GLY A 70 8.78 -14.54 -12.64
N ILE A 71 8.49 -14.78 -11.36
CA ILE A 71 7.85 -13.80 -10.47
C ILE A 71 8.74 -12.58 -10.26
N ILE A 72 10.03 -12.79 -9.97
CA ILE A 72 11.01 -11.70 -9.82
C ILE A 72 11.05 -10.85 -11.09
N LYS A 73 11.23 -11.50 -12.25
CA LYS A 73 11.26 -10.81 -13.54
C LYS A 73 9.96 -10.06 -13.82
N PHE A 74 8.80 -10.61 -13.45
CA PHE A 74 7.53 -9.90 -13.62
C PHE A 74 7.49 -8.62 -12.78
N ILE A 75 7.85 -8.71 -11.48
CA ILE A 75 7.88 -7.57 -10.56
C ILE A 75 8.86 -6.51 -11.07
N GLU A 76 10.09 -6.90 -11.43
CA GLU A 76 11.11 -5.96 -11.92
C GLU A 76 10.67 -5.15 -13.15
N ASN A 77 9.77 -5.71 -13.98
CA ASN A 77 9.31 -5.07 -15.20
C ASN A 77 7.97 -4.34 -15.04
N ASN A 78 7.19 -4.62 -13.99
CA ASN A 78 5.80 -4.18 -13.89
C ASN A 78 5.40 -3.61 -12.53
N ALA A 79 6.28 -3.54 -11.54
CA ALA A 79 5.94 -3.10 -10.19
C ALA A 79 5.21 -1.76 -10.14
N SER A 80 5.65 -0.77 -10.92
CA SER A 80 5.03 0.56 -10.97
C SER A 80 3.61 0.59 -11.55
N LYS A 81 3.22 -0.47 -12.27
CA LYS A 81 1.87 -0.65 -12.84
C LYS A 81 0.94 -1.43 -11.90
N LEU A 82 1.48 -2.06 -10.86
CA LEU A 82 0.67 -2.82 -9.92
C LEU A 82 -0.19 -1.87 -9.09
N THR A 83 -1.48 -2.16 -9.07
CA THR A 83 -2.44 -1.50 -8.19
C THR A 83 -2.22 -1.98 -6.75
N SER A 84 -2.34 -1.09 -5.76
CA SER A 84 -2.16 -1.42 -4.35
C SER A 84 -2.85 -0.38 -3.46
N ALA A 85 -2.92 -0.62 -2.15
CA ALA A 85 -3.38 0.40 -1.19
C ALA A 85 -2.41 1.59 -1.07
N GLY A 86 -1.17 1.46 -1.54
CA GLY A 86 -0.17 2.51 -1.48
C GLY A 86 -0.53 3.73 -2.34
N LEU A 87 -0.26 4.90 -1.80
CA LEU A 87 -0.48 6.22 -2.43
C LEU A 87 0.76 6.68 -3.22
N SER A 88 1.66 5.76 -3.51
CA SER A 88 2.83 5.92 -4.39
C SER A 88 3.04 4.60 -5.15
N PRO A 89 3.73 4.61 -6.31
CA PRO A 89 4.01 3.39 -7.04
C PRO A 89 5.12 2.59 -6.37
N LEU A 90 5.16 1.28 -6.66
CA LEU A 90 6.28 0.43 -6.32
C LEU A 90 7.48 0.72 -7.24
N GLY A 91 8.66 0.84 -6.66
CA GLY A 91 9.92 1.16 -7.32
C GLY A 91 10.76 -0.05 -7.72
N TYR A 92 10.28 -1.29 -7.54
CA TYR A 92 11.07 -2.48 -7.85
C TYR A 92 11.48 -2.52 -9.33
N SER A 93 12.76 -2.79 -9.56
CA SER A 93 13.36 -3.09 -10.87
C SER A 93 14.61 -3.95 -10.69
N ALA A 94 15.25 -4.35 -11.79
CA ALA A 94 16.54 -5.05 -11.73
C ALA A 94 17.67 -4.23 -11.07
N LYS A 95 17.49 -2.92 -10.84
CA LYS A 95 18.50 -2.01 -10.28
C LYS A 95 18.13 -1.43 -8.91
N THR A 96 16.84 -1.42 -8.57
CA THR A 96 16.37 -0.87 -7.30
C THR A 96 15.36 -1.80 -6.66
N HIS A 97 15.52 -2.02 -5.36
CA HIS A 97 14.59 -2.81 -4.56
C HIS A 97 13.76 -1.91 -3.62
N GLU A 98 13.56 -0.66 -4.04
CA GLU A 98 12.69 0.28 -3.36
C GLU A 98 11.24 -0.17 -3.50
N ALA A 99 10.55 -0.30 -2.37
CA ALA A 99 9.13 -0.60 -2.33
C ALA A 99 8.34 0.65 -2.76
N PHE A 100 7.63 1.30 -1.84
CA PHE A 100 6.90 2.53 -2.14
C PHE A 100 7.85 3.72 -2.24
N THR A 101 7.79 4.43 -3.37
CA THR A 101 8.73 5.51 -3.74
C THR A 101 8.38 6.88 -3.15
N GLY A 102 7.28 6.98 -2.42
CA GLY A 102 6.86 8.25 -1.83
C GLY A 102 6.03 8.09 -0.57
N PHE A 103 6.12 9.11 0.29
CA PHE A 103 5.51 9.15 1.61
C PHE A 103 4.84 10.50 1.87
N TRP A 104 3.71 10.48 2.57
CA TRP A 104 3.09 11.68 3.14
C TRP A 104 3.39 11.77 4.63
N ILE A 105 3.38 12.99 5.17
CA ILE A 105 3.62 13.24 6.59
C ILE A 105 2.29 13.45 7.31
N GLY A 106 2.09 12.71 8.39
CA GLY A 106 0.89 12.77 9.20
C GLY A 106 1.17 12.92 10.69
N LYS A 107 0.12 13.27 11.43
CA LYS A 107 0.11 13.32 12.89
C LYS A 107 -1.06 12.50 13.41
N TYR A 108 -0.79 11.67 14.42
CA TYR A 108 -1.81 10.85 15.05
C TYR A 108 -2.76 11.70 15.89
N ASP A 109 -4.06 11.51 15.70
CA ASP A 109 -5.11 12.12 16.53
C ASP A 109 -5.36 11.34 17.82
N ALA A 110 -6.36 11.77 18.61
CA ALA A 110 -6.75 11.14 19.86
C ALA A 110 -7.22 9.68 19.71
N THR A 111 -7.65 9.30 18.50
CA THR A 111 -8.14 7.96 18.15
C THR A 111 -7.06 7.10 17.47
N SER A 112 -5.81 7.57 17.46
CA SER A 112 -4.68 6.92 16.77
C SER A 112 -4.89 6.76 15.26
N VAL A 113 -5.67 7.64 14.64
CA VAL A 113 -5.74 7.76 13.18
C VAL A 113 -4.70 8.77 12.73
N LEU A 114 -3.91 8.40 11.72
CA LEU A 114 -2.91 9.28 11.13
C LEU A 114 -3.62 10.24 10.17
N LYS A 115 -3.51 11.55 10.41
CA LYS A 115 -4.11 12.60 9.56
C LYS A 115 -3.01 13.47 8.95
N PRO A 116 -3.16 13.98 7.70
CA PRO A 116 -2.18 14.87 7.10
C PRO A 116 -1.93 16.11 7.97
N ILE A 117 -0.66 16.48 8.16
CA ILE A 117 -0.30 17.61 9.03
C ILE A 117 -0.78 18.96 8.50
N ASP A 118 -0.90 19.11 7.18
CA ASP A 118 -1.28 20.35 6.49
C ASP A 118 -2.74 20.31 5.98
N GLY A 119 -3.56 19.40 6.52
CA GLY A 119 -4.95 19.18 6.10
C GLY A 119 -5.12 18.54 4.71
N THR A 120 -4.10 18.61 3.86
CA THR A 120 -4.06 17.96 2.54
C THR A 120 -3.00 16.87 2.52
N ARG A 121 -3.32 15.70 1.97
CA ARG A 121 -2.34 14.63 1.77
C ARG A 121 -1.48 14.91 0.54
N LYS A 122 -0.22 15.29 0.76
CA LYS A 122 0.80 15.40 -0.29
C LYS A 122 1.84 14.30 -0.13
N MET A 123 2.19 13.67 -1.24
CA MET A 123 3.22 12.64 -1.30
C MET A 123 4.56 13.30 -1.66
N TRP A 124 5.61 12.90 -0.98
CA TRP A 124 6.97 13.39 -1.19
C TRP A 124 7.90 12.23 -1.56
N THR A 125 8.84 12.49 -2.47
CA THR A 125 9.83 11.52 -2.94
C THR A 125 11.20 12.17 -3.05
N THR A 126 12.24 11.33 -2.99
CA THR A 126 13.64 11.70 -3.20
C THR A 126 14.41 10.46 -3.64
N ASP A 127 15.63 10.63 -4.15
CA ASP A 127 16.54 9.52 -4.41
C ASP A 127 17.25 9.03 -3.13
N SER A 128 17.92 7.87 -3.21
CA SER A 128 18.73 7.31 -2.12
C SER A 128 20.05 8.06 -1.86
N ALA A 129 20.31 9.18 -2.55
CA ALA A 129 21.53 9.95 -2.48
C ALA A 129 21.28 11.34 -1.87
N LYS A 130 21.44 12.41 -2.65
CA LYS A 130 21.32 13.81 -2.19
C LYS A 130 20.32 14.61 -3.04
N GLY A 131 19.41 13.90 -3.71
CA GLY A 131 18.34 14.52 -4.47
C GLY A 131 17.49 15.43 -3.59
N LEU A 132 16.86 16.41 -4.23
CA LEU A 132 15.90 17.26 -3.55
C LEU A 132 14.62 16.47 -3.28
N VAL A 133 14.01 16.74 -2.12
CA VAL A 133 12.65 16.28 -1.85
C VAL A 133 11.70 17.03 -2.77
N THR A 134 10.93 16.29 -3.56
CA THR A 134 9.95 16.85 -4.50
C THR A 134 8.59 16.21 -4.30
N GLU A 135 7.54 16.93 -4.70
CA GLU A 135 6.18 16.40 -4.64
C GLU A 135 6.00 15.28 -5.67
N LEU A 136 5.60 14.10 -5.20
CA LEU A 136 5.24 12.98 -6.04
C LEU A 136 3.80 13.15 -6.54
N LYS A 137 3.65 13.52 -7.81
CA LYS A 137 2.36 13.57 -8.48
C LYS A 137 1.95 12.18 -8.95
N TYR A 138 1.28 11.44 -8.07
CA TYR A 138 0.78 10.10 -8.36
C TYR A 138 -0.72 10.01 -8.09
N THR A 139 -1.45 9.41 -9.04
CA THR A 139 -2.85 9.05 -8.86
C THR A 139 -2.92 7.53 -8.69
N ARG A 140 -3.30 7.09 -7.49
CA ARG A 140 -3.48 5.67 -7.19
C ARG A 140 -4.65 5.12 -8.02
N PRO A 141 -4.46 4.03 -8.79
CA PRO A 141 -5.56 3.37 -9.47
C PRO A 141 -6.62 2.89 -8.47
N ALA A 142 -7.89 3.00 -8.86
CA ALA A 142 -9.00 2.51 -8.06
C ALA A 142 -8.90 0.99 -7.83
N ILE A 143 -9.39 0.51 -6.69
CA ILE A 143 -9.51 -0.93 -6.47
C ILE A 143 -10.60 -1.49 -7.40
N ALA A 144 -10.39 -2.71 -7.93
CA ALA A 144 -11.42 -3.37 -8.71
C ALA A 144 -12.68 -3.66 -7.85
N ALA A 145 -13.85 -3.70 -8.49
CA ALA A 145 -15.14 -3.89 -7.80
C ALA A 145 -15.23 -5.22 -7.03
N ASP A 146 -14.55 -6.26 -7.51
CA ASP A 146 -14.44 -7.56 -6.83
C ASP A 146 -13.30 -7.62 -5.81
N ALA A 147 -12.59 -6.51 -5.58
CA ALA A 147 -11.42 -6.38 -4.73
C ALA A 147 -10.27 -7.35 -5.08
N LEU A 148 -10.25 -7.89 -6.30
CA LEU A 148 -9.16 -8.71 -6.81
C LEU A 148 -8.20 -7.88 -7.65
N PRO A 149 -6.88 -8.10 -7.53
CA PRO A 149 -5.93 -7.44 -8.40
C PRO A 149 -6.21 -7.76 -9.87
N LYS A 150 -5.99 -6.76 -10.72
CA LYS A 150 -6.07 -6.87 -12.17
C LYS A 150 -4.69 -6.60 -12.74
N VAL A 151 -4.20 -7.55 -13.52
CA VAL A 151 -2.97 -7.45 -14.29
C VAL A 151 -3.36 -7.45 -15.77
N GLY A 152 -3.02 -6.37 -16.46
CA GLY A 152 -3.22 -6.17 -17.90
C GLY A 152 -1.89 -6.04 -18.61
#